data_AF-A0A374HNT6-F1
#
_entry.id   AF-A0A374HNT6-F1
#
_cell.length_a   1.000
_cell.length_b   1.000
_cell.length_c   1.000
_cell.angle_alpha   90.00
_cell.angle_beta   90.00
_cell.angle_gamma   90.00
#
_symmetry.space_group_name_H-M   'P 1'
#
loop_
_entity.id
_entity.type
_entity.pdbx_description
1 polymer ?
#
loop_
_entity_poly.entity_id
_entity_poly.type
_entity_poly.pdbx_seq_one_letter_code
_entity_poly.pdbx_strand_id
1 'polypeptide(L)'
;MNIGFWSCIILIIPFVIIGVLFAIFKGKAAKFVSGFNSFSKEEQAMYDKAQISRDIRNQCFIWTVIMLVGAILSCFLTPYMAIPTYIIWLVLFFREVHFDNHKAFKKYLLK
;
A
#
# COMPACT_ATOMS: atom_id res chain seq x y z
N MET A 1 -20.60 -10.55 17.38
CA MET A 1 -20.10 -9.73 16.26
C MET A 1 -18.67 -10.15 15.96
N ASN A 2 -18.34 -10.55 14.72
CA ASN A 2 -17.01 -11.04 14.39
C ASN A 2 -16.03 -9.87 14.23
N ILE A 3 -15.37 -9.49 15.33
CA ILE A 3 -14.48 -8.33 15.39
C ILE A 3 -13.34 -8.46 14.37
N GLY A 4 -12.76 -9.66 14.23
CA GLY A 4 -11.69 -9.94 13.28
C GLY A 4 -12.10 -9.77 11.82
N PHE A 5 -13.32 -10.18 11.47
CA PHE A 5 -13.89 -9.92 10.15
C PHE A 5 -14.04 -8.42 9.89
N TRP A 6 -14.71 -7.70 10.79
CA TRP A 6 -14.98 -6.27 10.61
C TRP A 6 -13.72 -5.42 10.59
N SER A 7 -12.71 -5.76 11.39
CA SER A 7 -11.41 -5.06 11.37
C SER A 7 -10.66 -5.26 10.04
N CYS A 8 -10.75 -6.43 9.42
CA CYS A 8 -10.17 -6.64 8.08
C CYS A 8 -10.95 -5.88 7.00
N ILE A 9 -12.29 -5.93 7.03
CA ILE A 9 -13.14 -5.28 6.02
C ILE A 9 -12.96 -3.75 6.01
N ILE A 10 -12.85 -3.11 7.17
CA ILE A 10 -12.70 -1.64 7.23
C ILE A 10 -11.40 -1.17 6.56
N LEU A 11 -10.35 -2.00 6.53
CA LEU A 11 -9.08 -1.67 5.86
C LEU A 11 -9.08 -1.94 4.35
N ILE A 12 -9.94 -2.84 3.86
CA ILE A 12 -10.07 -3.10 2.43
C ILE A 12 -10.53 -1.83 1.70
N ILE A 13 -11.50 -1.10 2.27
CA ILE A 13 -12.09 0.10 1.66
C ILE A 13 -11.02 1.15 1.29
N PRO A 14 -10.19 1.66 2.23
CA PRO A 14 -9.17 2.64 1.90
C PRO A 14 -8.09 2.08 0.95
N PHE A 15 -7.67 0.81 1.09
CA PHE A 15 -6.68 0.24 0.18
C PHE A 15 -7.19 0.13 -1.26
N VAL A 16 -8.45 -0.27 -1.46
CA VAL A 16 -9.06 -0.29 -2.78
C VAL A 16 -9.18 1.12 -3.34
N ILE A 17 -9.63 2.10 -2.55
CA ILE A 17 -9.75 3.50 -3.00
C ILE A 17 -8.38 4.04 -3.44
N ILE A 18 -7.34 3.87 -2.63
CA ILE A 18 -5.98 4.32 -2.97
C ILE A 18 -5.46 3.55 -4.18
N GLY A 19 -5.60 2.23 -4.21
CA GLY A 19 -5.18 1.39 -5.34
C GLY A 19 -5.83 1.81 -6.66
N VAL A 20 -7.14 2.04 -6.66
CA VAL A 20 -7.89 2.51 -7.83
C VAL A 20 -7.48 3.93 -8.22
N LEU A 21 -7.30 4.84 -7.26
CA LEU A 21 -6.80 6.19 -7.53
C LEU A 21 -5.45 6.13 -8.26
N PHE A 22 -4.50 5.35 -7.77
CA PHE A 22 -3.19 5.19 -8.41
C PHE A 22 -3.29 4.46 -9.78
N ALA A 23 -4.23 3.53 -9.94
CA ALA A 23 -4.50 2.89 -11.22
C ALA A 23 -5.02 3.86 -12.29
N ILE A 24 -5.92 4.78 -11.91
CA ILE A 24 -6.52 5.76 -12.82
C ILE A 24 -5.53 6.89 -13.13
N PHE A 25 -4.91 7.49 -12.10
CA PHE A 25 -4.06 8.67 -12.26
C PHE A 25 -2.62 8.34 -12.68
N LYS A 26 -2.18 7.08 -12.56
CA LYS A 26 -0.85 6.60 -12.98
C LYS A 26 0.25 7.53 -12.47
N GLY A 27 1.22 7.94 -13.31
CA GLY A 27 2.32 8.82 -12.91
C GLY A 27 1.90 10.17 -12.32
N LYS A 28 0.69 10.67 -12.60
CA LYS A 28 0.18 11.90 -11.96
C LYS A 28 -0.13 11.71 -10.48
N ALA A 29 -0.38 10.47 -10.03
CA ALA A 29 -0.65 10.15 -8.63
C ALA A 29 0.62 10.10 -7.77
N ALA A 30 1.81 9.98 -8.35
CA ALA A 30 3.07 9.92 -7.59
C ALA A 30 3.27 11.15 -6.69
N LYS A 31 2.76 12.32 -7.08
CA LYS A 31 2.79 13.55 -6.25
C LYS A 31 2.01 13.44 -4.94
N PHE A 32 1.08 12.50 -4.82
CA PHE A 32 0.33 12.27 -3.58
C PHE A 32 1.06 11.35 -2.61
N VAL A 33 2.19 10.76 -3.03
CA VAL A 33 3.05 9.96 -2.15
C VAL A 33 3.83 10.95 -1.28
N SER A 34 3.56 10.96 0.02
CA SER A 34 4.12 11.93 0.97
C SER A 34 5.65 12.05 0.86
N GLY A 35 6.36 10.92 0.85
CA GLY A 35 7.82 10.89 0.73
C GLY A 35 8.36 11.44 -0.60
N PHE A 36 7.61 11.28 -1.69
CA PHE A 36 7.99 11.83 -3.00
C PHE A 36 7.65 13.32 -3.12
N ASN A 37 6.53 13.74 -2.53
CA ASN A 37 6.07 15.12 -2.51
C ASN A 37 7.03 16.05 -1.72
N SER A 38 7.85 15.48 -0.83
CA SER A 38 8.91 16.21 -0.12
C SER A 38 10.08 16.63 -1.01
N PHE A 39 10.29 16.00 -2.16
CA PHE A 39 11.33 16.41 -3.12
C PHE A 39 10.92 17.66 -3.89
N SER A 40 11.92 18.47 -4.28
CA SER A 40 11.72 19.60 -5.18
C SER A 40 11.21 19.16 -6.56
N LYS A 41 10.59 20.07 -7.32
CA LYS A 41 10.06 19.71 -8.66
C LYS A 41 11.16 19.24 -9.62
N GLU A 42 12.38 19.76 -9.47
CA GLU A 42 13.56 19.39 -10.25
C GLU A 42 14.00 17.97 -9.92
N GLU A 43 14.13 17.64 -8.63
CA GLU A 43 14.43 16.28 -8.18
C GLU A 43 13.34 15.30 -8.63
N GLN A 44 12.07 15.65 -8.48
CA GLN A 44 10.96 14.80 -8.92
C GLN A 44 10.99 14.51 -10.43
N ALA A 45 11.60 15.37 -11.25
CA ALA A 45 11.74 15.15 -12.68
C ALA A 45 12.74 14.03 -13.02
N MET A 46 13.65 13.70 -12.10
CA MET A 46 14.65 12.64 -12.26
C MET A 46 14.12 11.23 -12.00
N TYR A 47 12.86 11.07 -11.57
CA TYR A 47 12.28 9.78 -11.18
C TYR A 47 11.16 9.31 -12.12
N ASP A 48 11.05 8.00 -12.31
CA ASP A 48 9.93 7.34 -12.99
C ASP A 48 8.67 7.34 -12.10
N LYS A 49 7.89 8.40 -12.24
CA LYS A 49 6.60 8.58 -11.57
C LYS A 49 5.61 7.46 -11.90
N ALA A 50 5.66 6.88 -13.10
CA ALA A 50 4.77 5.79 -13.49
C ALA A 50 5.14 4.49 -12.78
N GLN A 51 6.43 4.21 -12.59
CA GLN A 51 6.88 3.08 -11.78
C GLN A 51 6.52 3.25 -10.30
N ILE A 52 6.75 4.44 -9.72
CA ILE A 52 6.33 4.75 -8.33
C ILE A 52 4.83 4.48 -8.16
N SER A 53 4.02 5.02 -9.06
CA SER A 53 2.57 4.86 -8.98
C SER A 53 2.12 3.41 -9.12
N ARG A 54 2.76 2.65 -10.03
CA ARG A 54 2.49 1.21 -10.18
C ARG A 54 2.85 0.42 -8.93
N ASP A 55 3.97 0.73 -8.27
CA ASP A 55 4.39 0.02 -7.06
C ASP A 55 3.40 0.27 -5.91
N ILE A 56 3.05 1.54 -5.65
CA ILE A 56 2.05 1.90 -4.62
C ILE A 56 0.69 1.24 -4.89
N ARG A 57 0.23 1.25 -6.15
CA ARG A 57 -1.00 0.56 -6.56
C ARG A 57 -0.93 -0.93 -6.24
N ASN A 58 0.17 -1.59 -6.64
CA ASN A 58 0.33 -3.02 -6.46
C ASN A 58 0.40 -3.38 -4.97
N GLN A 59 1.10 -2.58 -4.16
CA GLN A 59 1.13 -2.73 -2.70
C GLN A 59 -0.27 -2.62 -2.08
N CYS A 60 -1.07 -1.62 -2.48
CA CYS A 60 -2.46 -1.49 -2.00
C CYS A 60 -3.33 -2.71 -2.33
N PHE A 61 -3.19 -3.28 -3.53
CA PHE A 61 -3.92 -4.49 -3.90
C PHE A 61 -3.42 -5.73 -3.16
N ILE A 62 -2.10 -5.86 -2.93
CA ILE A 62 -1.55 -6.94 -2.10
C ILE A 62 -2.12 -6.85 -0.68
N TRP A 63 -2.14 -5.66 -0.08
CA TRP A 63 -2.73 -5.47 1.25
C TRP A 63 -4.23 -5.75 1.26
N THR A 64 -4.94 -5.38 0.20
CA THR A 64 -6.36 -5.73 0.03
C THR A 64 -6.56 -7.25 0.04
N VAL A 65 -5.76 -7.99 -0.73
CA VAL A 65 -5.85 -9.47 -0.78
C VAL A 65 -5.54 -10.09 0.57
N ILE A 66 -4.52 -9.59 1.28
CA ILE A 66 -4.18 -10.06 2.64
C ILE A 66 -5.36 -9.84 3.59
N MET A 67 -5.96 -8.65 3.58
CA MET A 67 -7.12 -8.35 4.42
C MET A 67 -8.35 -9.17 4.03
N LEU A 68 -8.57 -9.43 2.74
CA LEU A 68 -9.66 -10.28 2.27
C LEU A 68 -9.50 -11.73 2.74
N VAL A 69 -8.29 -12.27 2.67
CA VAL A 69 -7.96 -13.60 3.22
C VAL A 69 -8.19 -13.63 4.73
N GLY A 70 -7.73 -12.60 5.46
CA GLY A 70 -7.96 -12.49 6.90
C GLY A 70 -9.45 -12.41 7.27
N ALA A 71 -10.24 -11.67 6.50
CA ALA A 71 -11.68 -11.58 6.69
C ALA A 71 -12.36 -12.95 6.46
N ILE A 72 -12.04 -13.64 5.37
CA ILE A 72 -12.57 -14.98 5.06
C ILE A 72 -12.20 -15.96 6.19
N LEU A 73 -10.93 -16.05 6.57
CA LEU A 73 -10.49 -16.94 7.65
C LEU A 73 -11.16 -16.60 8.98
N SER A 74 -11.33 -15.31 9.28
CA SER A 74 -12.01 -14.86 10.50
C SER A 74 -13.48 -15.24 10.49
N CYS A 75 -14.14 -15.18 9.32
CA CYS A 75 -15.55 -15.50 9.13
C CYS A 75 -15.83 -17.00 9.30
N PHE A 76 -15.01 -17.87 8.70
CA PHE A 76 -15.26 -19.32 8.64
C PHE A 76 -14.61 -20.14 9.76
N LEU A 77 -13.47 -19.70 10.32
CA LEU A 77 -12.72 -20.46 11.33
C LEU A 77 -12.89 -19.87 12.73
N THR A 78 -12.31 -18.68 12.96
CA THR A 78 -12.35 -17.99 14.25
C THR A 78 -11.92 -16.53 14.10
N PRO A 79 -12.53 -15.57 14.84
CA PRO A 79 -12.13 -14.16 14.80
C PRO A 79 -10.64 -13.90 15.08
N TYR A 80 -9.95 -14.81 15.79
CA TYR A 80 -8.53 -14.68 16.11
C TYR A 80 -7.60 -14.85 14.90
N MET A 81 -8.09 -15.37 13.76
CA MET A 81 -7.31 -15.46 12.51
C MET A 81 -6.93 -14.09 11.93
N ALA A 82 -7.56 -13.01 12.39
CA ALA A 82 -7.13 -11.65 12.09
C ALA A 82 -5.71 -11.36 12.64
N ILE A 83 -5.34 -11.89 13.80
CA ILE A 83 -4.03 -11.62 14.44
C ILE A 83 -2.84 -11.95 13.53
N PRO A 84 -2.68 -13.19 13.03
CA PRO A 84 -1.58 -13.50 12.11
C PRO A 84 -1.67 -12.72 10.79
N THR A 85 -2.88 -12.42 10.31
CA THR A 85 -3.08 -11.58 9.11
C THR A 85 -2.49 -10.18 9.32
N TYR A 86 -2.78 -9.55 10.47
CA TYR A 86 -2.24 -8.24 10.82
C TYR A 86 -0.72 -8.26 11.00
N ILE A 87 -0.17 -9.33 11.58
CA ILE A 87 1.29 -9.48 11.70
C ILE A 87 1.94 -9.52 10.33
N ILE A 88 1.43 -10.34 9.40
CA ILE A 88 1.94 -10.44 8.03
C ILE A 88 1.84 -9.09 7.33
N TRP A 89 0.68 -8.44 7.43
CA TRP A 89 0.47 -7.13 6.82
C TRP A 89 1.42 -6.06 7.39
N LEU A 90 1.61 -6.00 8.71
CA LEU A 90 2.53 -5.04 9.35
C LEU A 90 3.98 -5.25 8.92
N VAL A 91 4.44 -6.51 8.88
CA VAL A 91 5.80 -6.83 8.41
C VAL A 91 6.00 -6.36 6.96
N LEU A 92 5.02 -6.61 6.08
CA LEU A 92 5.08 -6.13 4.70
C LEU A 92 4.98 -4.60 4.61
N PHE A 93 4.14 -3.97 5.44
CA PHE A 93 4.00 -2.53 5.49
C PHE A 93 5.33 -1.85 5.82
N PHE A 94 6.01 -2.27 6.89
CA PHE A 94 7.31 -1.70 7.27
C PHE A 94 8.43 -2.05 6.30
N ARG A 95 8.34 -3.19 5.59
CA ARG A 95 9.31 -3.54 4.56
C ARG A 95 9.19 -2.65 3.33
N GLU A 96 7.99 -2.27 2.94
CA GLU A 96 7.76 -1.47 1.73
C GLU A 96 7.82 0.03 2.01
N VAL A 97 7.25 0.47 3.13
CA VAL A 97 7.23 1.87 3.57
C VAL A 97 8.52 2.20 4.33
N HIS A 98 9.53 2.59 3.57
CA HIS A 98 10.80 3.06 4.12
C HIS A 98 10.66 4.53 4.57
N PHE A 99 11.15 4.83 5.77
CA PHE A 99 11.14 6.20 6.31
C PHE A 99 12.20 7.10 5.65
N ASP A 100 13.24 6.51 5.06
CA ASP A 100 14.28 7.21 4.31
C ASP A 100 13.86 7.38 2.85
N ASN A 101 13.30 8.55 2.52
CA ASN A 101 12.80 8.87 1.19
C ASN A 101 13.87 8.69 0.10
N HIS A 102 15.10 9.16 0.30
CA HIS A 102 16.13 9.09 -0.74
C HIS A 102 16.51 7.63 -1.04
N LYS A 103 16.64 6.80 -0.01
CA LYS A 103 16.91 5.37 -0.18
C LYS A 103 15.72 4.64 -0.80
N ALA A 104 14.49 4.99 -0.41
CA ALA A 104 13.26 4.41 -0.94
C ALA A 104 13.07 4.69 -2.43
N PHE A 105 13.35 5.92 -2.86
CA PHE A 105 13.06 6.35 -4.23
C PHE A 105 14.21 6.12 -5.22
N LYS A 106 15.44 5.84 -4.75
CA LYS A 106 16.61 5.58 -5.61
C LYS A 106 16.36 4.51 -6.68
N LYS A 107 15.53 3.48 -6.38
CA LYS A 107 15.18 2.41 -7.33
C LYS A 107 14.34 2.88 -8.53
N TYR A 108 13.82 4.11 -8.50
CA TYR A 108 13.00 4.70 -9.55
C TYR A 108 13.71 5.82 -10.31
N LEU A 109 15.00 6.05 -10.12
CA LEU A 109 15.74 7.04 -10.92
C LEU A 109 15.67 6.65 -12.40
N LEU A 110 15.35 7.63 -13.24
CA LEU A 110 15.44 7.51 -14.69
C LEU A 110 16.92 7.28 -15.02
N LYS A 111 17.24 6.09 -15.55
CA LYS A 111 18.57 5.75 -16.06
C LYS A 111 18.79 6.38 -17.43
#